data_AF-A0A1G3TAI9-F1
#
_entry.id   AF-A0A1G3TAI9-F1
#
_cell.length_a   1.000
_cell.length_b   1.000
_cell.length_c   1.000
_cell.angle_alpha   90.00
_cell.angle_beta   90.00
_cell.angle_gamma   90.00
#
_symmetry.space_group_name_H-M   'P 1'
#
loop_
_entity.id
_entity.type
_entity.pdbx_description
1 polymer ?
#
loop_
_entity_poly.entity_id
_entity_poly.type
_entity_poly.pdbx_seq_one_letter_code
_entity_poly.pdbx_strand_id
1 'polypeptide(L)'
;MEFSYFDIVLSVVVLFLGLKGVLNGFFKELFGFIGIIGGIFVASRVGGNVGKFINDLVLKFENDAAISFTGFLVTLLLFWLFMIGVGITFKKLSSLSGFGIFDKILGFIFSAGKFFLIAAVIAYATYSIKAMKENLDSMMKNSALFPVLVKTGSAIMKLDPINISDDTNETINKSSKIIEDDNVKDLQNSALKIVENTKKKISETVEQNLSNRKSK
;
A
#
# COMPACT_ATOMS: atom_id res chain seq x y z
N MET A 1 17.13 33.09 8.69
CA MET A 1 17.24 31.62 8.88
C MET A 1 18.71 31.29 8.76
N GLU A 2 19.38 31.05 9.88
CA GLU A 2 20.77 30.56 9.87
C GLU A 2 20.70 29.04 9.84
N PHE A 3 21.42 28.39 8.93
CA PHE A 3 21.50 26.93 8.90
C PHE A 3 22.31 26.45 10.09
N SER A 4 21.68 25.69 10.98
CA SER A 4 22.40 25.03 12.08
C SER A 4 23.30 23.92 11.53
N TYR A 5 24.38 23.58 12.24
CA TYR A 5 25.20 22.40 11.94
C TYR A 5 24.35 21.13 11.80
N PHE A 6 23.28 21.02 12.60
CA PHE A 6 22.31 19.93 12.48
C PHE A 6 21.63 19.91 11.10
N ASP A 7 21.17 21.07 10.60
CA ASP A 7 20.48 21.17 9.31
C ASP A 7 21.39 20.74 8.16
N ILE A 8 22.67 21.14 8.23
CA ILE A 8 23.67 20.80 7.23
C ILE A 8 23.94 19.29 7.23
N VAL A 9 24.21 18.71 8.41
CA VAL A 9 24.48 17.27 8.54
C VAL A 9 23.29 16.45 8.09
N LEU A 10 22.08 16.79 8.55
CA LEU A 10 20.85 16.11 8.15
C LEU A 10 20.64 16.21 6.64
N SER A 11 20.77 17.41 6.07
CA SER A 11 20.60 17.61 4.63
C SER A 11 21.61 16.77 3.84
N VAL A 12 22.88 16.78 4.23
CA VAL A 12 23.91 15.98 3.56
C VAL A 12 23.58 14.49 3.64
N VAL A 13 23.18 13.98 4.79
CA VAL A 13 22.82 12.57 4.97
C VAL A 13 21.60 12.20 4.11
N VAL A 14 20.53 13.00 4.17
CA VAL A 14 19.30 12.74 3.40
C VAL A 14 19.55 12.83 1.91
N LEU A 15 20.30 13.83 1.45
CA LEU A 15 20.67 13.98 0.04
C LEU A 15 21.56 12.82 -0.40
N PHE A 16 22.59 12.46 0.37
CA PHE A 16 23.50 11.36 0.05
C PHE A 16 22.76 10.00 -0.03
N LEU A 17 21.87 9.72 0.91
CA LEU A 17 21.02 8.53 0.86
C LEU A 17 19.95 8.64 -0.25
N GLY A 18 19.52 9.85 -0.57
CA GLY A 18 18.65 10.17 -1.70
C GLY A 18 19.29 9.82 -3.05
N LEU A 19 20.60 10.01 -3.21
CA LEU A 19 21.34 9.65 -4.44
C LEU A 19 21.18 8.15 -4.79
N LYS A 20 20.99 7.27 -3.79
CA LYS A 20 20.65 5.86 -4.04
C LYS A 20 19.41 5.71 -4.93
N GLY A 21 18.44 6.61 -4.78
CA GLY A 21 17.23 6.67 -5.58
C GLY A 21 17.48 7.03 -7.06
N VAL A 22 18.46 7.88 -7.35
CA VAL A 22 18.89 8.16 -8.74
C VAL A 22 19.42 6.88 -9.40
N LEU A 23 20.21 6.09 -8.66
CA LEU A 23 20.80 4.86 -9.17
C LEU A 23 19.74 3.76 -9.35
N ASN A 24 18.84 3.63 -8.37
CA ASN A 24 17.82 2.59 -8.35
C ASN A 24 16.63 2.89 -9.28
N GLY A 25 16.28 4.16 -9.50
CA GLY A 25 15.08 4.59 -10.25
C GLY A 25 13.83 4.62 -9.38
N PHE A 26 12.87 5.47 -9.74
CA PHE A 26 11.60 5.66 -9.03
C PHE A 26 10.82 4.36 -8.89
N PHE A 27 10.60 3.63 -9.98
CA PHE A 27 9.78 2.42 -9.93
C PHE A 27 10.36 1.35 -9.00
N LYS A 28 11.68 1.12 -9.06
CA LYS A 28 12.33 0.15 -8.16
C LYS A 28 12.18 0.55 -6.69
N GLU A 29 12.35 1.84 -6.38
CA GLU A 29 12.22 2.35 -5.02
C GLU A 29 10.77 2.30 -4.53
N LEU A 30 9.81 2.71 -5.37
CA LEU A 30 8.38 2.70 -5.06
C LEU A 30 7.87 1.28 -4.80
N PHE A 31 8.11 0.35 -5.73
CA PHE A 31 7.69 -1.04 -5.57
C PHE A 31 8.43 -1.74 -4.43
N GLY A 32 9.71 -1.39 -4.18
CA GLY A 32 10.43 -1.88 -3.01
C GLY A 32 9.80 -1.42 -1.70
N PHE A 33 9.33 -0.17 -1.62
CA PHE A 33 8.66 0.37 -0.44
C PHE A 33 7.25 -0.21 -0.25
N ILE A 34 6.45 -0.23 -1.32
CA ILE A 34 5.12 -0.88 -1.33
C ILE A 34 5.25 -2.37 -1.02
N GLY A 35 6.32 -3.03 -1.49
CA GLY A 35 6.59 -4.43 -1.22
C GLY A 35 6.78 -4.72 0.27
N ILE A 36 7.35 -3.80 1.04
CA ILE A 36 7.43 -3.94 2.50
C ILE A 36 6.05 -3.74 3.12
N ILE A 37 5.37 -2.63 2.80
CA ILE A 37 4.05 -2.30 3.40
C ILE A 37 3.01 -3.39 3.08
N GLY A 38 2.84 -3.71 1.80
CA GLY A 38 1.96 -4.76 1.32
C GLY A 38 2.41 -6.15 1.77
N GLY A 39 3.73 -6.37 1.83
CA GLY A 39 4.30 -7.62 2.33
C GLY A 39 3.96 -7.88 3.78
N ILE A 40 3.96 -6.85 4.64
CA ILE A 40 3.54 -6.98 6.05
C ILE A 40 2.08 -7.43 6.12
N PHE A 41 1.20 -6.84 5.30
CA PHE A 41 -0.22 -7.24 5.25
C PHE A 41 -0.40 -8.69 4.77
N VAL A 42 0.25 -9.07 3.67
CA VAL A 42 0.17 -10.44 3.12
C VAL A 42 0.77 -11.46 4.09
N ALA A 43 1.94 -11.16 4.64
CA ALA A 43 2.63 -12.03 5.58
C ALA A 43 1.86 -12.16 6.91
N SER A 44 1.20 -11.11 7.38
CA SER A 44 0.35 -11.16 8.58
C SER A 44 -0.81 -12.16 8.40
N ARG A 45 -1.35 -12.29 7.17
CA ARG A 45 -2.45 -13.21 6.88
C ARG A 45 -2.01 -14.64 6.57
N VAL A 46 -0.95 -14.81 5.77
CA VAL A 46 -0.56 -16.12 5.22
C VAL A 46 0.66 -16.72 5.93
N GLY A 47 1.39 -15.91 6.71
CA GLY A 47 2.65 -16.29 7.36
C GLY A 47 2.53 -17.48 8.29
N GLY A 48 1.41 -17.65 9.00
CA GLY A 48 1.20 -18.83 9.85
C GLY A 48 1.21 -20.15 9.07
N ASN A 49 0.56 -20.18 7.90
CA ASN A 49 0.51 -21.38 7.05
C ASN A 49 1.89 -21.69 6.45
N VAL A 50 2.58 -20.66 5.98
CA VAL A 50 3.95 -20.78 5.45
C VAL A 50 4.92 -21.24 6.54
N GLY A 51 4.76 -20.73 7.76
CA GLY A 51 5.55 -21.13 8.93
C GLY A 51 5.43 -22.62 9.21
N LYS A 52 4.20 -23.15 9.27
CA LYS A 52 3.95 -24.59 9.46
C LYS A 52 4.58 -25.43 8.36
N PHE A 53 4.37 -25.05 7.10
CA PHE A 53 4.96 -25.75 5.96
C PHE A 53 6.50 -25.82 6.05
N ILE A 54 7.16 -24.71 6.41
CA ILE A 54 8.62 -24.67 6.56
C ILE A 54 9.08 -25.49 7.78
N ASN A 55 8.32 -25.43 8.87
CA ASN A 55 8.63 -26.16 10.10
C ASN A 55 8.67 -27.67 9.87
N ASP A 56 7.68 -28.18 9.15
CA ASP A 56 7.54 -29.59 8.81
C ASP A 56 8.66 -30.08 7.88
N LEU A 57 9.21 -29.18 7.06
CA LEU A 57 10.22 -29.50 6.05
C LEU A 57 11.66 -29.47 6.59
N VAL A 58 12.01 -28.47 7.42
CA VAL A 58 13.42 -28.18 7.75
C VAL A 58 13.68 -27.78 9.21
N LEU A 59 12.75 -27.06 9.88
CA LEU A 59 13.10 -26.33 11.12
C LEU A 59 12.73 -27.04 12.43
N LYS A 60 11.68 -27.87 12.48
CA LYS A 60 11.24 -28.63 13.68
C LYS A 60 11.24 -27.81 14.98
N PHE A 61 10.80 -26.56 14.93
CA PHE A 61 10.55 -25.77 16.12
C PHE A 61 9.41 -26.37 16.94
N GLU A 62 9.54 -26.32 18.26
CA GLU A 62 8.50 -26.73 19.22
C GLU A 62 7.59 -25.55 19.61
N ASN A 63 7.97 -24.32 19.28
CA ASN A 63 7.25 -23.11 19.68
C ASN A 63 6.42 -22.53 18.51
N ASP A 64 5.10 -22.55 18.65
CA ASP A 64 4.15 -22.02 17.65
C ASP A 64 4.35 -20.54 17.31
N ALA A 65 4.80 -19.72 18.27
CA ALA A 65 5.12 -18.32 18.02
C ALA A 65 6.35 -18.19 17.13
N ALA A 66 7.38 -19.02 17.35
CA ALA A 66 8.58 -19.04 16.52
C ALA A 66 8.27 -19.53 15.09
N ILE A 67 7.40 -20.53 14.96
CA ILE A 67 6.92 -21.04 13.66
C ILE A 67 6.21 -19.93 12.88
N SER A 68 5.22 -19.27 13.51
CA SER A 68 4.42 -18.22 12.87
C SER A 68 5.26 -16.99 12.51
N PHE A 69 6.18 -16.59 13.40
CA PHE A 69 7.09 -15.48 13.15
C PHE A 69 8.07 -15.77 12.01
N THR A 70 8.63 -16.98 11.96
CA THR A 70 9.50 -17.40 10.86
C THR A 70 8.75 -17.41 9.54
N GLY A 71 7.53 -17.95 9.52
CA GLY A 71 6.67 -17.93 8.35
C GLY A 71 6.30 -16.51 7.89
N PHE A 72 6.03 -15.59 8.82
CA PHE A 72 5.85 -14.17 8.53
C PHE A 72 7.10 -13.58 7.85
N LEU A 73 8.29 -13.77 8.43
CA LEU A 73 9.53 -13.22 7.88
C LEU A 73 9.84 -13.76 6.48
N VAL A 74 9.69 -15.06 6.26
CA VAL A 74 9.93 -15.68 4.95
C VAL A 74 8.93 -15.18 3.92
N THR A 75 7.64 -15.11 4.27
CA THR A 75 6.59 -14.60 3.37
C THR A 75 6.84 -13.13 3.01
N LEU A 76 7.19 -12.30 4.00
CA LEU A 76 7.53 -10.89 3.82
C LEU A 76 8.73 -10.74 2.88
N LEU A 77 9.79 -11.50 3.11
CA LEU A 77 11.01 -11.45 2.30
C LEU A 77 10.74 -11.86 0.85
N LEU A 78 10.00 -12.96 0.65
CA LEU A 78 9.69 -13.48 -0.68
C LEU A 78 8.80 -12.51 -1.47
N PHE A 79 7.78 -11.95 -0.82
CA PHE A 79 6.90 -10.96 -1.42
C PHE A 79 7.65 -9.65 -1.75
N TRP A 80 8.53 -9.21 -0.85
CA TRP A 80 9.36 -8.03 -1.07
C TRP A 80 10.30 -8.20 -2.26
N LEU A 81 10.97 -9.36 -2.37
CA LEU A 81 11.82 -9.69 -3.53
C LEU A 81 11.02 -9.71 -4.83
N PHE A 82 9.82 -10.32 -4.81
CA PHE A 82 8.92 -10.33 -5.95
C PHE A 82 8.58 -8.89 -6.41
N MET A 83 8.20 -8.02 -5.47
CA MET A 83 7.87 -6.62 -5.78
C MET A 83 9.07 -5.84 -6.30
N ILE A 84 10.28 -6.08 -5.79
CA ILE A 84 11.51 -5.52 -6.37
C ILE A 84 11.68 -5.96 -7.82
N GLY A 85 11.44 -7.24 -8.12
CA GLY A 85 11.48 -7.78 -9.48
C GLY A 85 10.50 -7.04 -10.41
N VAL A 86 9.25 -6.86 -9.96
CA VAL A 86 8.25 -6.06 -10.69
C VAL A 86 8.73 -4.62 -10.91
N GLY A 87 9.26 -3.97 -9.86
CA GLY A 87 9.78 -2.60 -9.95
C GLY A 87 10.93 -2.44 -10.95
N ILE A 88 11.81 -3.45 -11.06
CA ILE A 88 12.89 -3.47 -12.06
C ILE A 88 12.32 -3.57 -13.48
N THR A 89 11.29 -4.39 -13.70
CA THR A 89 10.63 -4.49 -15.00
C THR A 89 10.00 -3.16 -15.41
N PHE A 90 9.30 -2.49 -14.50
CA PHE A 90 8.73 -1.16 -14.74
C PHE A 90 9.80 -0.09 -14.99
N LYS A 91 10.91 -0.13 -14.24
CA LYS A 91 12.06 0.75 -14.49
C LYS A 91 12.57 0.60 -15.92
N LYS A 92 12.76 -0.64 -16.39
CA LYS A 92 13.21 -0.92 -17.75
C LYS A 92 12.22 -0.37 -18.78
N LEU A 93 10.93 -0.61 -18.59
CA LEU A 93 9.89 -0.09 -19.48
C LEU A 93 9.92 1.45 -19.55
N SER A 94 10.03 2.11 -18.40
CA SER A 94 10.14 3.57 -18.32
C SER A 94 11.37 4.12 -19.04
N SER A 95 12.52 3.44 -18.93
CA SER A 95 13.73 3.84 -19.63
C SER A 95 13.63 3.72 -21.16
N LEU A 96 12.89 2.72 -21.65
CA LEU A 96 12.66 2.52 -23.08
C LEU A 96 11.72 3.59 -23.68
N SER A 97 10.80 4.13 -22.89
CA SER A 97 9.89 5.20 -23.30
C SER A 97 10.53 6.59 -23.33
N GLY A 98 11.83 6.73 -23.05
CA GLY A 98 12.50 8.02 -22.94
C GLY A 98 12.26 8.76 -21.62
N PHE A 99 11.55 8.15 -20.66
CA PHE A 99 11.22 8.74 -19.36
C PHE A 99 12.32 8.52 -18.30
N GLY A 100 13.50 8.04 -18.71
CA GLY A 100 14.57 7.64 -17.79
C GLY A 100 15.13 8.78 -16.93
N ILE A 101 15.08 10.03 -17.38
CA ILE A 101 15.51 11.19 -16.55
C ILE A 101 14.49 11.45 -15.44
N PHE A 102 13.20 11.42 -15.77
CA PHE A 102 12.14 11.58 -14.79
C PHE A 102 12.13 10.43 -13.77
N ASP A 103 12.35 9.18 -14.19
CA ASP A 103 12.51 8.02 -13.29
C ASP A 103 13.65 8.25 -12.27
N LYS A 104 14.77 8.85 -12.70
CA LYS A 104 15.90 9.17 -11.82
C LYS A 104 15.58 10.30 -10.83
N ILE A 105 14.97 11.39 -11.30
CA ILE A 105 14.63 12.54 -10.44
C ILE A 105 13.55 12.15 -9.42
N LEU A 106 12.50 11.48 -9.86
CA LEU A 106 11.46 10.96 -8.96
C LEU A 106 12.03 9.91 -8.01
N GLY A 107 12.98 9.08 -8.46
CA GLY A 107 13.70 8.15 -7.61
C GLY A 107 14.48 8.85 -6.51
N PHE A 108 15.17 9.95 -6.82
CA PHE A 108 15.84 10.80 -5.85
C PHE A 108 14.86 11.35 -4.81
N ILE A 109 13.77 11.98 -5.25
CA ILE A 109 12.78 12.62 -4.38
C ILE A 109 12.13 11.58 -3.47
N PHE A 110 11.74 10.42 -4.02
CA PHE A 110 11.14 9.33 -3.27
C PHE A 110 12.12 8.74 -2.25
N SER A 111 13.38 8.53 -2.64
CA SER A 111 14.41 7.99 -1.75
C SER A 111 14.81 8.98 -0.64
N ALA A 112 15.03 10.25 -0.99
CA ALA A 112 15.27 11.30 -0.01
C ALA A 112 14.08 11.44 0.94
N GLY A 113 12.86 11.40 0.40
CA GLY A 113 11.60 11.41 1.15
C GLY A 113 11.53 10.29 2.19
N LYS A 114 11.72 9.02 1.82
CA LYS A 114 11.67 7.91 2.79
C LYS A 114 12.73 8.05 3.89
N PHE A 115 13.95 8.49 3.58
CA PHE A 115 15.01 8.65 4.58
C PHE A 115 14.74 9.86 5.48
N PHE A 116 14.16 10.93 4.93
CA PHE A 116 13.66 12.06 5.71
C PHE A 116 12.53 11.64 6.66
N LEU A 117 11.58 10.82 6.20
CA LEU A 117 10.50 10.30 7.05
C LEU A 117 11.04 9.43 8.20
N ILE A 118 12.04 8.59 7.94
CA ILE A 118 12.73 7.81 8.98
C ILE A 118 13.38 8.74 10.00
N ALA A 119 14.11 9.75 9.55
CA ALA A 119 14.71 10.76 10.42
C ALA A 119 13.64 11.51 11.24
N ALA A 120 12.48 11.80 10.65
CA ALA A 120 11.37 12.49 11.30
C ALA A 120 10.78 11.66 12.45
N VAL A 121 10.54 10.38 12.22
CA VAL A 121 10.07 9.45 13.26
C VAL A 121 11.08 9.36 14.40
N ILE A 122 12.37 9.21 14.11
CA ILE A 122 13.43 9.14 15.13
C ILE A 122 13.52 10.44 15.91
N ALA A 123 13.50 11.59 15.23
CA ALA A 123 13.57 12.91 15.85
C ALA A 123 12.38 13.14 16.79
N TYR A 124 11.16 12.81 16.34
CA TYR A 124 9.97 12.93 17.16
C TYR A 124 10.00 11.97 18.36
N ALA A 125 10.36 10.70 18.15
CA ALA A 125 10.46 9.71 19.22
C ALA A 125 11.47 10.15 20.30
N THR A 126 12.61 10.70 19.88
CA THR A 126 13.63 11.23 20.80
C THR A 126 13.13 12.48 21.52
N TYR A 127 12.50 13.41 20.81
CA TYR A 127 11.96 14.65 21.38
C TYR A 127 10.80 14.41 22.38
N SER A 128 10.04 13.32 22.19
CA SER A 128 8.96 12.92 23.09
C SER A 128 9.48 12.48 24.48
N ILE A 129 10.76 12.13 24.60
CA ILE A 129 11.38 11.76 25.88
C ILE A 129 11.72 13.04 26.66
N LYS A 130 11.10 13.21 27.83
CA LYS A 130 11.23 14.42 28.68
C LYS A 130 12.69 14.81 28.97
N ALA A 131 13.56 13.84 29.25
CA ALA A 131 14.99 14.06 29.51
C ALA A 131 15.79 14.55 28.29
N MET A 132 15.35 14.18 27.08
CA MET A 132 16.00 14.60 25.83
C MET A 132 15.51 15.97 25.37
N LYS A 133 14.26 16.31 25.68
CA LYS A 133 13.61 17.55 25.23
C LYS A 133 14.41 18.81 25.59
N GLU A 134 14.81 18.98 26.85
CA GLU A 134 15.54 20.19 27.30
C GLU A 134 16.89 20.35 26.58
N ASN A 135 17.60 19.24 26.38
CA ASN A 135 18.87 19.22 25.65
C ASN A 135 18.65 19.54 24.16
N LEU A 136 17.61 18.97 23.55
CA LEU A 136 17.26 19.20 22.15
C LEU A 136 16.79 20.63 21.90
N ASP A 137 16.01 21.23 22.79
CA ASP A 137 15.57 22.62 22.69
C ASP A 137 16.75 23.59 22.71
N SER A 138 17.77 23.29 23.52
CA SER A 138 19.02 24.07 23.58
C SER A 138 19.90 23.88 22.34
N MET A 139 20.12 22.62 21.92
CA MET A 139 21.01 22.28 20.80
C MET A 139 20.40 22.59 19.42
N MET A 140 19.07 22.51 19.28
CA MET A 140 18.36 22.64 18.01
C MET A 140 17.65 23.98 17.84
N LYS A 141 17.85 24.94 18.76
CA LYS A 141 17.19 26.26 18.77
C LYS A 141 17.28 27.02 17.44
N ASN A 142 18.41 26.89 16.75
CA ASN A 142 18.66 27.57 15.47
C ASN A 142 18.35 26.69 14.24
N SER A 143 17.83 25.48 14.43
CA SER A 143 17.57 24.56 13.32
C SER A 143 16.24 24.86 12.62
N ALA A 144 16.29 24.98 11.30
CA ALA A 144 15.09 25.10 10.47
C ALA A 144 14.44 23.74 10.18
N LEU A 145 15.23 22.65 10.08
CA LEU A 145 14.72 21.32 9.73
C LEU A 145 14.21 20.53 10.93
N PHE A 146 14.77 20.74 12.12
CA PHE A 146 14.36 20.03 13.34
C PHE A 146 12.86 20.20 13.66
N PRO A 147 12.26 21.40 13.67
CA PRO A 147 10.81 21.54 13.92
C PRO A 147 9.98 20.85 12.82
N VAL A 148 10.45 20.85 11.56
CA VAL A 148 9.78 20.15 10.46
C VAL A 148 9.84 18.63 10.65
N LEU A 149 10.98 18.10 11.08
CA LEU A 149 11.14 16.68 11.42
C LEU A 149 10.21 16.28 12.57
N VAL A 150 10.21 17.04 13.68
CA VAL A 150 9.38 16.73 14.85
C VAL A 150 7.90 16.77 14.51
N LYS A 151 7.45 17.77 13.74
CA LYS A 151 6.06 17.88 13.29
C LYS A 151 5.67 16.72 12.37
N THR A 152 6.50 16.42 11.36
CA THR A 152 6.28 15.32 10.43
C THR A 152 6.28 13.97 11.14
N GLY A 153 7.23 13.72 12.03
CA GLY A 153 7.32 12.51 12.83
C GLY A 153 6.12 12.33 13.77
N SER A 154 5.65 13.43 14.37
CA SER A 154 4.43 13.41 15.18
C SER A 154 3.20 13.05 14.36
N ALA A 155 3.08 13.59 13.15
CA ALA A 155 1.98 13.26 12.25
C ALA A 155 1.99 11.77 11.90
N ILE A 156 3.16 11.20 11.60
CA ILE A 156 3.30 9.76 11.28
C ILE A 156 2.96 8.89 12.48
N MET A 157 3.51 9.15 13.68
CA MET A 157 3.26 8.32 14.86
C MET A 157 1.83 8.42 15.41
N LYS A 158 1.10 9.50 15.08
CA LYS A 158 -0.32 9.65 15.44
C LYS A 158 -1.27 8.98 14.44
N LEU A 159 -0.76 8.41 13.33
CA LEU A 159 -1.58 7.59 12.45
C LEU A 159 -1.92 6.30 13.18
N ASP A 160 -3.15 6.24 13.71
CA ASP A 160 -3.70 5.06 14.35
C ASP A 160 -4.41 4.19 13.29
N PRO A 161 -3.92 2.96 13.01
CA PRO A 161 -4.55 2.05 12.06
C PRO A 161 -6.00 1.68 12.42
N ILE A 162 -6.37 1.77 13.70
CA ILE A 162 -7.66 1.30 14.22
C ILE A 162 -8.79 2.22 13.76
N ASN A 163 -8.64 3.54 13.89
CA ASN A 163 -9.67 4.51 13.47
C ASN A 163 -9.96 4.47 11.95
N ILE A 164 -8.94 4.19 11.13
CA ILE A 164 -9.08 4.06 9.67
C ILE A 164 -9.94 2.84 9.29
N SER A 165 -9.88 1.79 10.10
CA SER A 165 -10.62 0.56 9.89
C SER A 165 -12.12 0.75 10.15
N ASP A 166 -12.47 1.54 11.16
CA ASP A 166 -13.87 1.82 11.54
C ASP A 166 -14.59 2.68 10.49
N ASP A 167 -13.96 3.75 10.00
CA ASP A 167 -14.50 4.60 8.92
C ASP A 167 -14.67 3.82 7.60
N THR A 168 -13.72 2.92 7.31
CA THR A 168 -13.79 2.05 6.12
C THR A 168 -14.92 1.04 6.25
N ASN A 169 -15.11 0.46 7.44
CA ASN A 169 -16.20 -0.48 7.71
C ASN A 169 -17.57 0.20 7.63
N GLU A 170 -17.73 1.44 8.10
CA GLU A 170 -18.97 2.20 7.91
C GLU A 170 -19.28 2.48 6.45
N THR A 171 -18.27 2.87 5.67
CA THR A 171 -18.44 3.17 4.23
C THR A 171 -18.80 1.90 3.46
N ILE A 172 -18.10 0.79 3.71
CA ILE A 172 -18.42 -0.51 3.12
C ILE A 172 -19.81 -0.98 3.54
N ASN A 173 -20.21 -0.81 4.81
CA ASN A 173 -21.54 -1.18 5.27
C ASN A 173 -22.64 -0.32 4.65
N LYS A 174 -22.41 0.99 4.45
CA LYS A 174 -23.34 1.86 3.71
C LYS A 174 -23.44 1.43 2.24
N SER A 175 -22.32 1.16 1.57
CA SER A 175 -22.32 0.67 0.19
C SER A 175 -23.00 -0.70 0.05
N SER A 176 -22.74 -1.64 0.95
CA SER A 176 -23.41 -2.94 1.00
C SER A 176 -24.90 -2.81 1.29
N LYS A 177 -25.32 -1.92 2.21
CA LYS A 177 -26.74 -1.62 2.45
C LYS A 177 -27.44 -0.99 1.25
N ILE A 178 -26.76 -0.12 0.49
CA ILE A 178 -27.30 0.46 -0.76
C ILE A 178 -27.48 -0.63 -1.84
N ILE A 179 -26.62 -1.64 -1.85
CA ILE A 179 -26.71 -2.79 -2.77
C ILE A 179 -27.77 -3.81 -2.29
N GLU A 180 -27.98 -3.91 -0.97
CA GLU A 180 -28.98 -4.80 -0.36
C GLU A 180 -30.39 -4.19 -0.30
N ASP A 181 -30.53 -2.87 -0.46
CA ASP A 181 -31.80 -2.13 -0.43
C ASP A 181 -32.77 -2.70 -1.48
N ASP A 182 -33.99 -3.02 -1.05
CA ASP A 182 -35.00 -3.78 -1.80
C ASP A 182 -35.33 -3.16 -3.17
N ASN A 183 -35.13 -1.84 -3.31
CA ASN A 183 -35.33 -1.10 -4.55
C ASN A 183 -34.43 -1.59 -5.72
N VAL A 184 -33.21 -2.08 -5.46
CA VAL A 184 -32.29 -2.58 -6.50
C VAL A 184 -32.60 -4.02 -6.90
N LYS A 185 -33.02 -4.85 -5.93
CA LYS A 185 -33.50 -6.22 -6.17
C LYS A 185 -34.83 -6.22 -6.92
N ASP A 186 -35.73 -5.30 -6.61
CA ASP A 186 -37.00 -5.12 -7.32
C ASP A 186 -36.80 -4.59 -8.74
N LEU A 187 -35.79 -3.75 -8.98
CA LEU A 187 -35.41 -3.32 -10.32
C LEU A 187 -34.87 -4.50 -11.16
N GLN A 188 -33.99 -5.33 -10.59
CA GLN A 188 -33.48 -6.54 -11.28
C GLN A 188 -34.60 -7.55 -11.56
N ASN A 189 -35.48 -7.80 -10.59
CA ASN A 189 -36.60 -8.73 -10.76
C ASN A 189 -37.62 -8.22 -11.78
N SER A 190 -37.84 -6.90 -11.84
CA SER A 190 -38.70 -6.28 -12.84
C SER A 190 -38.08 -6.35 -14.24
N ALA A 191 -36.77 -6.11 -14.36
CA ALA A 191 -36.05 -6.27 -15.62
C ALA A 191 -36.06 -7.73 -16.11
N LEU A 192 -35.86 -8.70 -15.21
CA LEU A 192 -35.93 -10.13 -15.52
C LEU A 192 -37.33 -10.54 -16.02
N LYS A 193 -38.40 -10.07 -15.37
CA LYS A 193 -39.80 -10.30 -15.82
C LYS A 193 -40.08 -9.71 -17.20
N ILE A 194 -39.54 -8.52 -17.50
CA ILE A 194 -39.72 -7.88 -18.83
C ILE A 194 -39.00 -8.68 -19.91
N VAL A 195 -37.78 -9.14 -19.66
CA VAL A 195 -37.01 -9.96 -20.60
C VAL A 195 -37.71 -11.30 -20.85
N GLU A 196 -38.23 -11.93 -19.81
CA GLU A 196 -38.93 -13.22 -19.92
C GLU A 196 -40.25 -13.10 -20.69
N ASN A 197 -41.06 -12.08 -20.39
CA ASN A 197 -42.29 -11.79 -21.13
C ASN A 197 -42.01 -11.47 -22.60
N THR A 198 -40.90 -10.78 -22.89
CA THR A 198 -40.49 -10.47 -24.25
C THR A 198 -40.05 -11.72 -24.99
N LYS A 199 -39.27 -12.61 -24.35
CA LYS A 199 -38.85 -13.90 -24.92
C LYS A 199 -40.04 -14.80 -25.23
N LYS A 200 -41.05 -14.82 -24.35
CA LYS A 200 -42.28 -15.57 -24.56
C LYS A 200 -43.08 -15.05 -25.75
N LYS A 201 -43.30 -13.73 -25.82
CA LYS A 201 -43.97 -13.09 -26.97
C LYS A 201 -43.24 -13.33 -28.30
N ILE A 202 -41.91 -13.27 -28.29
CA ILE A 202 -41.09 -13.55 -29.48
C ILE A 202 -41.26 -15.00 -29.91
N SER A 203 -41.24 -15.95 -28.96
CA SER A 203 -41.39 -17.38 -29.27
C SER A 203 -42.78 -17.69 -29.84
N GLU A 204 -43.84 -17.14 -29.24
CA GLU A 204 -45.22 -17.27 -29.74
C GLU A 204 -45.38 -16.65 -31.13
N THR A 205 -44.77 -15.48 -31.37
CA THR A 205 -44.80 -14.81 -32.68
C THR A 205 -44.02 -15.58 -33.74
N VAL A 206 -42.89 -16.21 -33.36
CA VAL A 206 -42.09 -17.04 -34.27
C VAL A 206 -42.83 -18.33 -34.61
N GLU A 207 -43.47 -19.00 -33.65
CA GLU A 207 -44.28 -20.19 -33.88
C GLU A 207 -45.52 -19.90 -34.73
N GLN A 208 -46.19 -18.77 -34.53
CA GLN A 208 -47.34 -18.34 -35.34
C GLN A 208 -46.94 -18.02 -36.79
N ASN A 209 -45.75 -17.47 -37.00
CA ASN A 209 -45.24 -17.20 -38.36
C ASN A 209 -44.73 -18.47 -39.06
N LEU A 210 -44.22 -19.45 -38.32
CA LEU A 210 -43.81 -20.77 -38.85
C LEU A 210 -45.00 -21.65 -39.22
N SER A 211 -46.11 -21.58 -38.48
CA SER A 211 -47.36 -22.30 -38.80
C SER A 211 -48.08 -21.68 -40.00
N ASN A 212 -48.15 -20.36 -40.11
CA ASN A 212 -48.73 -19.66 -41.28
C ASN A 212 -47.94 -19.87 -42.58
N ARG A 213 -46.64 -20.18 -42.52
CA ARG A 213 -45.83 -20.54 -43.71
C ARG A 213 -46.06 -21.98 -44.19
N LYS A 214 -46.60 -22.87 -43.35
CA LYS A 214 -46.85 -24.28 -43.71
C LYS A 214 -48.25 -24.52 -44.30
N SER A 215 -49.18 -23.55 -44.23
CA SER A 215 -50.54 -23.67 -44.79
C SER A 215 -50.73 -22.91 -46.12
N LYS A 216 -49.64 -22.52 -46.78
CA LYS A 216 -49.64 -21.82 -48.07
C LYS A 216 -48.76 -22.60 -49.05
#